data_AF-A0A4Y7TFH8-F1
#
_entry.id   AF-A0A4Y7TFH8-F1
#
_cell.length_a   1.000
_cell.length_b   1.000
_cell.length_c   1.000
_cell.angle_alpha   90.00
_cell.angle_beta   90.00
_cell.angle_gamma   90.00
#
_symmetry.space_group_name_H-M   'P 1'
#
loop_
_entity.id
_entity.type
_entity.pdbx_description
1 polymer ?
#
loop_
_entity_poly.entity_id
_entity_poly.type
_entity_poly.pdbx_seq_one_letter_code
_entity_poly.pdbx_strand_id
1 'polypeptide(L)'
;MPFTFVLGKSALLFIPPSPDKPSPYSTSDDPFPYPLPSVVQVIVKAAQEYPEEETRAFGVVKEEVTKAIITFLAATRGEKVVPEQLVIEGQGFLLHGSRKEWALAPRLELFWGEVPIQCSRWKWRFIFQLLQ
;
A
#
# COMPACT_ATOMS: atom_id res chain seq x y z
N MET A 1 4.73 -11.71 -14.33
CA MET A 1 5.76 -10.90 -13.65
C MET A 1 5.19 -10.39 -12.34
N PRO A 2 5.91 -10.48 -11.22
CA PRO A 2 5.49 -9.82 -9.99
C PRO A 2 5.46 -8.31 -10.20
N PHE A 3 4.47 -7.63 -9.61
CA PHE A 3 4.37 -6.17 -9.61
C PHE A 3 5.57 -5.57 -8.85
N THR A 4 6.11 -4.45 -9.33
CA THR A 4 7.14 -3.67 -8.63
C THR A 4 6.79 -2.19 -8.63
N PHE A 5 7.08 -1.49 -7.53
CA PHE A 5 6.93 -0.03 -7.51
C PHE A 5 7.92 0.66 -8.44
N VAL A 6 7.49 1.79 -9.00
CA VAL A 6 8.35 2.69 -9.77
C VAL A 6 8.51 3.97 -8.95
N LEU A 7 9.75 4.40 -8.77
CA LEU A 7 10.08 5.59 -8.00
C LEU A 7 9.39 6.83 -8.60
N GLY A 8 8.78 7.64 -7.73
CA GLY A 8 8.04 8.84 -8.08
C GLY A 8 6.63 8.60 -8.65
N LYS A 9 6.24 7.34 -8.95
CA LYS A 9 4.91 7.03 -9.48
C LYS A 9 3.98 6.53 -8.38
N SER A 10 2.72 6.96 -8.46
CA SER A 10 1.65 6.38 -7.64
C SER A 10 1.22 5.04 -8.22
N ALA A 11 0.96 4.08 -7.34
CA ALA A 11 0.35 2.81 -7.66
C ALA A 11 -0.91 2.61 -6.81
N LEU A 12 -1.89 1.93 -7.39
CA LEU A 12 -3.06 1.43 -6.66
C LEU A 12 -2.84 -0.06 -6.40
N LEU A 13 -2.81 -0.43 -5.12
CA LEU A 13 -2.73 -1.82 -4.72
C LEU A 13 -4.12 -2.32 -4.38
N PHE A 14 -4.58 -3.29 -5.15
CA PHE A 14 -5.84 -3.97 -4.94
C PHE A 14 -5.62 -5.17 -4.01
N ILE A 15 -6.36 -5.19 -2.91
CA ILE A 15 -6.28 -6.19 -1.87
C ILE A 15 -7.53 -7.06 -1.98
N PRO A 16 -7.40 -8.35 -2.33
CA PRO A 16 -8.56 -9.23 -2.46
C PRO A 16 -9.24 -9.45 -1.11
N PRO A 17 -10.53 -9.80 -1.08
CA PRO A 17 -11.24 -10.12 0.16
C PRO A 17 -10.58 -11.29 0.90
N SER A 18 -10.60 -11.28 2.24
CA SER A 18 -10.11 -12.42 3.04
C SER A 18 -11.26 -13.42 3.16
N PRO A 19 -11.13 -14.65 2.60
CA PRO A 19 -12.21 -15.64 2.65
C PRO A 19 -12.50 -16.11 4.09
N ASP A 20 -11.51 -16.02 4.98
CA ASP A 20 -11.58 -16.59 6.33
C ASP A 20 -12.23 -15.68 7.38
N LYS A 21 -12.64 -14.47 7.01
CA LYS A 21 -13.26 -13.52 7.93
C LYS A 21 -14.64 -13.12 7.39
N PRO A 22 -15.74 -13.41 8.12
CA PRO A 22 -17.04 -12.86 7.76
C PRO A 22 -16.98 -11.32 7.80
N SER A 23 -17.76 -10.64 6.96
CA SER A 23 -17.82 -9.18 7.03
C SER A 23 -18.36 -8.78 8.41
N PRO A 24 -17.71 -7.83 9.12
CA PRO A 24 -18.16 -7.39 10.45
C PRO A 24 -19.49 -6.62 10.40
N TYR A 25 -20.03 -6.39 9.21
CA TYR A 25 -21.27 -5.67 8.96
C TYR A 25 -22.34 -6.53 8.24
N SER A 26 -22.10 -7.84 8.03
CA SER A 26 -23.05 -8.70 7.33
C SER A 26 -24.37 -8.80 8.11
N THR A 27 -25.41 -8.14 7.61
CA THR A 27 -26.80 -8.42 7.97
C THR A 27 -27.35 -9.50 7.03
N SER A 28 -28.51 -10.08 7.35
CA SER A 28 -29.16 -11.11 6.53
C SER A 28 -29.48 -10.67 5.10
N ASP A 29 -29.48 -9.36 4.83
CA ASP A 29 -29.83 -8.74 3.55
C ASP A 29 -28.62 -8.20 2.79
N ASP A 30 -27.39 -8.41 3.28
CA ASP A 30 -26.18 -7.93 2.59
C ASP A 30 -25.91 -8.75 1.31
N PRO A 31 -25.91 -8.14 0.12
CA PRO A 31 -25.58 -8.82 -1.12
C PRO A 31 -24.15 -9.39 -1.15
N PHE A 32 -23.26 -8.92 -0.25
CA PHE A 32 -21.88 -9.38 -0.12
C PHE A 32 -21.59 -9.87 1.31
N PRO A 33 -21.82 -11.16 1.62
CA PRO A 33 -21.62 -11.71 2.97
C PRO A 33 -20.15 -11.76 3.43
N TYR A 34 -19.21 -11.39 2.55
CA TYR A 34 -17.76 -11.37 2.77
C TYR A 34 -17.23 -9.93 2.74
N PRO A 35 -16.09 -9.63 3.40
CA PRO A 35 -15.45 -8.32 3.33
C PRO A 35 -15.22 -7.93 1.87
N LEU A 36 -15.53 -6.69 1.49
CA LEU A 36 -15.27 -6.23 0.13
C LEU A 36 -13.75 -6.21 -0.16
N PRO A 37 -13.34 -6.42 -1.43
CA PRO A 37 -11.98 -6.08 -1.85
C PRO A 37 -11.70 -4.61 -1.52
N SER A 38 -10.44 -4.28 -1.21
CA SER A 38 -10.06 -2.91 -0.91
C SER A 38 -8.92 -2.43 -1.79
N VAL A 39 -8.75 -1.12 -1.87
CA VAL A 39 -7.64 -0.50 -2.61
C VAL A 39 -6.95 0.56 -1.78
N VAL A 40 -5.63 0.60 -1.88
CA VAL A 40 -4.78 1.61 -1.24
C VAL A 40 -3.86 2.25 -2.26
N GLN A 41 -3.77 3.58 -2.24
CA GLN A 41 -2.77 4.30 -3.01
C GLN A 41 -1.43 4.28 -2.28
N VAL A 42 -0.37 3.93 -3.01
CA VAL A 42 1.01 3.91 -2.52
C VAL A 42 1.90 4.71 -3.47
N ILE A 43 2.83 5.46 -2.91
CA ILE A 43 3.90 6.12 -3.66
C ILE A 43 5.23 5.90 -2.96
N VAL A 44 6.26 5.55 -3.73
CA VAL A 44 7.64 5.49 -3.26
C VAL A 44 8.41 6.65 -3.90
N LYS A 45 9.10 7.45 -3.11
CA LYS A 45 9.94 8.57 -3.58
C LYS A 45 11.36 8.39 -3.06
N ALA A 46 12.36 8.88 -3.78
CA ALA A 46 13.72 9.04 -3.24
C ALA A 46 13.74 10.15 -2.17
N ALA A 47 14.73 10.12 -1.28
CA ALA A 47 14.96 11.19 -0.29
C ALA A 47 15.49 12.47 -0.94
N GLN A 48 16.04 12.37 -2.16
CA GLN A 48 16.56 13.46 -2.98
C GLN A 48 17.90 14.02 -2.49
N GLU A 49 18.60 13.29 -1.63
CA GLU A 49 19.97 13.66 -1.22
C GLU A 49 20.95 13.38 -2.38
N TYR A 50 20.75 12.25 -3.07
CA TYR A 50 21.55 11.81 -4.22
C TYR A 50 20.64 11.18 -5.29
N PRO A 51 19.88 11.97 -6.06
CA PRO A 51 18.76 11.46 -6.86
C PRO A 51 19.15 10.41 -7.91
N GLU A 52 20.35 10.52 -8.51
CA GLU A 52 20.85 9.53 -9.48
C GLU A 52 21.26 8.22 -8.80
N GLU A 53 22.02 8.31 -7.70
CA GLU A 53 22.47 7.14 -6.94
C GLU A 53 21.30 6.40 -6.29
N GLU A 54 20.36 7.13 -5.71
CA GLU A 54 19.15 6.57 -5.11
C GLU A 54 18.26 5.90 -6.16
N THR A 55 18.14 6.47 -7.35
CA THR A 55 17.37 5.85 -8.45
C THR A 55 18.02 4.55 -8.91
N ARG A 56 19.35 4.54 -9.05
CA ARG A 56 20.10 3.34 -9.43
C ARG A 56 20.01 2.27 -8.34
N ALA A 57 20.23 2.65 -7.08
CA ALA A 57 20.14 1.76 -5.93
C ALA A 57 18.73 1.18 -5.81
N PHE A 58 17.69 2.01 -5.92
CA PHE A 58 16.30 1.55 -5.93
C PHE A 58 16.05 0.52 -7.03
N GLY A 59 16.63 0.70 -8.23
CA GLY A 59 16.53 -0.27 -9.32
C GLY A 59 17.03 -1.67 -8.94
N VAL A 60 18.06 -1.75 -8.10
CA VAL A 60 18.63 -3.01 -7.59
C VAL A 60 17.74 -3.63 -6.51
N VAL A 61 17.19 -2.83 -5.59
CA VAL A 61 16.43 -3.33 -4.43
C VAL A 61 14.91 -3.24 -4.57
N LYS A 62 14.37 -2.87 -5.75
CA LYS A 62 12.93 -2.63 -5.97
C LYS A 62 12.04 -3.82 -5.59
N GLU A 63 12.53 -5.04 -5.74
CA GLU A 63 11.78 -6.25 -5.39
C GLU A 63 11.66 -6.41 -3.88
N GLU A 64 12.76 -6.18 -3.15
CA GLU A 64 12.79 -6.18 -1.69
C GLU A 64 11.90 -5.07 -1.12
N VAL A 65 12.02 -3.83 -1.65
CA VAL A 65 11.15 -2.71 -1.27
C VAL A 65 9.68 -3.04 -1.51
N THR A 66 9.36 -3.62 -2.67
CA THR A 66 7.97 -3.97 -3.01
C THR A 66 7.43 -5.03 -2.06
N LYS A 67 8.22 -6.09 -1.79
CA LYS A 67 7.85 -7.14 -0.85
C LYS A 67 7.62 -6.59 0.55
N ALA A 68 8.48 -5.69 1.03
CA ALA A 68 8.37 -5.10 2.35
C ALA A 68 7.09 -4.27 2.50
N ILE A 69 6.79 -3.40 1.52
CA ILE A 69 5.57 -2.59 1.51
C ILE A 69 4.32 -3.47 1.46
N ILE A 70 4.28 -4.48 0.59
CA ILE A 70 3.13 -5.40 0.49
C ILE A 70 2.94 -6.17 1.80
N THR A 71 4.02 -6.66 2.39
CA THR A 71 3.98 -7.39 3.68
C THR A 71 3.43 -6.51 4.79
N PHE A 72 3.89 -5.26 4.89
CA PHE A 72 3.38 -4.29 5.85
C PHE A 72 1.88 -4.01 5.66
N LEU A 73 1.44 -3.77 4.42
CA LEU A 73 0.03 -3.49 4.14
C LEU A 73 -0.86 -4.71 4.39
N ALA A 74 -0.36 -5.92 4.13
CA ALA A 74 -1.06 -7.15 4.47
C ALA A 74 -1.17 -7.35 5.99
N ALA A 75 -0.09 -7.07 6.75
CA ALA A 75 -0.07 -7.19 8.20
C ALA A 75 -0.99 -6.18 8.91
N THR A 76 -1.15 -4.99 8.34
CA THR A 76 -2.03 -3.94 8.90
C THR A 76 -3.49 -4.10 8.52
N ARG A 77 -3.84 -5.17 7.79
CA ARG A 77 -5.19 -5.44 7.33
C ARG A 77 -6.12 -5.79 8.49
N GLY A 78 -7.07 -4.91 8.77
CA GLY A 78 -8.09 -5.12 9.80
C GLY A 78 -7.64 -4.73 11.22
N GLU A 79 -6.44 -4.17 11.34
CA GLU A 79 -5.96 -3.60 12.60
C GLU A 79 -6.70 -2.29 12.92
N LYS A 80 -7.17 -2.16 14.17
CA LYS A 80 -7.83 -0.91 14.63
C LYS A 80 -6.86 0.26 14.67
N VAL A 81 -5.57 -0.01 14.88
CA VAL A 81 -4.54 1.02 15.01
C VAL A 81 -3.40 0.69 14.05
N VAL A 82 -3.40 1.38 12.92
CA VAL A 82 -2.26 1.40 12.00
C VAL A 82 -1.41 2.63 12.34
N PRO A 83 -0.08 2.53 12.43
CA PRO A 83 0.77 3.66 12.81
C PRO A 83 0.73 4.77 11.74
N GLU A 84 0.96 6.01 12.16
CA GLU A 84 1.02 7.14 11.22
C GLU A 84 2.31 7.18 10.41
N GLN A 85 3.39 6.71 11.03
CA GLN A 85 4.73 6.67 10.49
C GLN A 85 5.36 5.32 10.82
N LEU A 86 6.27 4.88 9.96
CA LEU A 86 7.06 3.68 10.19
C LEU A 86 8.39 3.79 9.45
N VAL A 87 9.37 3.00 9.90
CA VAL A 87 10.63 2.81 9.21
C VAL A 87 10.77 1.33 8.91
N ILE A 88 11.09 1.00 7.66
CA ILE A 88 11.52 -0.34 7.28
C ILE A 88 13.00 -0.26 6.94
N GLU A 89 13.79 -1.08 7.62
CA GLU A 89 15.21 -1.25 7.35
C GLU A 89 15.38 -2.41 6.37
N GLY A 90 16.06 -2.15 5.26
CA GLY A 90 16.46 -3.17 4.30
C GLY A 90 17.98 -3.25 4.18
N GLN A 91 18.47 -4.13 3.33
CA GLN A 91 19.92 -4.28 3.16
C GLN A 91 20.51 -3.07 2.42
N GLY A 92 21.09 -2.13 3.17
CA GLY A 92 21.72 -0.92 2.64
C GLY A 92 20.75 0.23 2.34
N PHE A 93 19.51 0.18 2.82
CA PHE A 93 18.55 1.27 2.64
C PHE A 93 17.56 1.39 3.79
N LEU A 94 16.92 2.55 3.89
CA LEU A 94 15.77 2.82 4.74
C LEU A 94 14.55 3.20 3.91
N LEU A 95 13.36 2.79 4.37
CA LEU A 95 12.07 3.27 3.87
C LEU A 95 11.31 3.96 4.99
N HIS A 96 11.20 5.28 4.91
CA HIS A 96 10.36 6.05 5.81
C HIS A 96 8.94 6.11 5.28
N GLY A 97 8.06 5.28 5.83
CA GLY A 97 6.64 5.26 5.52
C GLY A 97 5.87 6.30 6.32
N SER A 98 4.98 7.02 5.66
CA SER A 98 3.98 7.89 6.30
C SER A 98 2.63 7.72 5.61
N ARG A 99 1.57 7.66 6.38
CA ARG A 99 0.21 7.69 5.83
C ARG A 99 -0.37 9.09 5.84
N LYS A 100 -1.19 9.41 4.85
CA LYS A 100 -1.96 10.65 4.77
C LYS A 100 -3.36 10.34 4.30
N GLU A 101 -4.29 11.25 4.58
CA GLU A 101 -5.65 11.11 4.05
C GLU A 101 -5.63 11.11 2.52
N TRP A 102 -6.41 10.20 1.94
CA TRP A 102 -6.58 10.09 0.50
C TRP A 102 -7.85 10.83 0.09
N ALA A 103 -7.74 12.15 -0.10
CA ALA A 103 -8.88 13.02 -0.41
C ALA A 103 -9.70 12.61 -1.65
N LEU A 104 -9.13 11.83 -2.57
CA LEU A 104 -9.84 11.32 -3.74
C LEU A 104 -10.61 10.03 -3.47
N ALA A 105 -10.27 9.28 -2.41
CA ALA A 105 -10.89 7.99 -2.10
C ALA A 105 -12.43 8.04 -2.07
N PRO A 106 -13.09 9.04 -1.46
CA PRO A 106 -14.55 9.11 -1.43
C PRO A 106 -15.20 9.41 -2.79
N ARG A 107 -14.41 9.82 -3.79
CA ARG A 107 -14.88 10.18 -5.14
C ARG A 107 -14.60 9.10 -6.18
N LEU A 108 -13.93 8.01 -5.77
CA LEU A 108 -13.56 6.93 -6.66
C LEU A 108 -14.58 5.81 -6.56
N GLU A 109 -15.19 5.49 -7.70
CA GLU A 109 -16.01 4.31 -7.89
C GLU A 109 -15.17 3.27 -8.61
N LEU A 110 -14.80 2.20 -7.90
CA LEU A 110 -13.93 1.15 -8.41
C LEU A 110 -14.63 -0.19 -8.23
N PHE A 111 -14.45 -1.06 -9.22
CA PHE A 111 -15.10 -2.37 -9.26
C PHE A 111 -14.11 -3.47 -9.66
N TRP A 112 -14.28 -4.65 -9.08
CA TRP A 112 -13.66 -5.90 -9.50
C TRP A 112 -14.73 -6.77 -10.15
N GLY A 113 -14.87 -6.64 -11.47
CA GLY A 113 -16.06 -7.16 -12.15
C GLY A 113 -17.30 -6.41 -11.67
N GLU A 114 -18.25 -7.11 -11.06
CA GLU A 114 -19.47 -6.54 -10.49
C GLU A 114 -19.34 -6.18 -8.99
N VAL A 115 -18.21 -6.56 -8.37
CA VAL A 115 -18.01 -6.37 -6.92
C VAL A 115 -17.42 -4.97 -6.66
N PRO A 116 -18.07 -4.12 -5.85
CA PRO A 116 -17.51 -2.81 -5.50
C PRO A 116 -16.22 -2.96 -4.67
N ILE A 117 -15.26 -2.08 -4.92
CA ILE A 117 -13.98 -2.03 -4.20
C ILE A 117 -14.01 -0.90 -3.18
N GLN A 118 -13.72 -1.23 -1.93
CA GLN A 118 -13.62 -0.24 -0.86
C GLN A 118 -12.30 0.53 -0.96
N CYS A 119 -12.37 1.83 -1.22
CA CYS A 119 -11.20 2.69 -1.15
C CYS A 119 -10.77 2.90 0.31
N SER A 120 -9.48 2.67 0.59
CA SER A 120 -8.88 3.04 1.86
C SER A 120 -9.00 4.56 2.08
N ARG A 121 -9.34 4.96 3.31
CA ARG A 121 -9.29 6.37 3.72
C ARG A 121 -7.87 6.95 3.60
N TRP A 122 -6.85 6.11 3.77
CA TRP A 122 -5.45 6.50 3.83
C TRP A 122 -4.70 6.09 2.58
N LYS A 123 -3.74 6.92 2.17
CA LYS A 123 -2.68 6.59 1.21
C LYS A 123 -1.33 6.58 1.90
N TRP A 124 -0.39 5.80 1.36
CA TRP A 124 0.96 5.68 1.89
C TRP A 124 1.98 6.35 0.99
N ARG A 125 2.90 7.08 1.62
CA ARG A 125 4.11 7.62 1.00
C ARG A 125 5.31 7.02 1.71
N PHE A 126 6.17 6.37 0.94
CA PHE A 126 7.47 5.88 1.39
C PHE A 126 8.57 6.76 0.82
N ILE A 127 9.52 7.14 1.66
CA ILE A 127 10.78 7.78 1.26
C ILE A 127 11.88 6.73 1.32
N PHE A 128 12.44 6.40 0.16
CA PHE A 128 13.61 5.57 0.01
C PHE A 128 14.86 6.40 0.23
N GLN A 129 15.73 5.94 1.12
CA GLN A 129 17.02 6.55 1.43
C GLN A 129 18.10 5.47 1.38
N LEU A 130 19.19 5.75 0.66
CA LEU A 130 20.36 4.89 0.65
C LEU A 130 21.16 5.06 1.95
N LEU A 131 21.62 3.97 2.54
CA LEU A 131 22.57 4.00 3.66
C LEU A 131 23.99 3.96 3.07
N GLN A 132 24.76 5.03 3.30
CA GLN A 132 26.17 5.11 2.95
C GLN A 132 27.06 4.50 4.05
#